data_AF-A0A431M5J2-F1
#
_entry.id   AF-A0A431M5J2-F1
#
_cell.length_a   1.000
_cell.length_b   1.000
_cell.length_c   1.000
_cell.angle_alpha   90.00
_cell.angle_beta   90.00
_cell.angle_gamma   90.00
#
_symmetry.space_group_name_H-M   'P 1'
#
loop_
_entity.id
_entity.type
_entity.pdbx_description
1 polymer ?
#
loop_
_entity_poly.entity_id
_entity_poly.type
_entity_poly.pdbx_seq_one_letter_code
_entity_poly.pdbx_strand_id
1 'polypeptide(L)'
;MRKSRILLAVLLMSTHVAVATEILPPPHLPATSQTAPKDLPVQANQPHCSRWTDDCVSCTRGADGEAPACSNIGAACQPKAIRCLGGDVSDPSPANPSPAQ
;
A
#
# COMPACT_ATOMS: atom_id res chain seq x y z
N MET A 1 60.03 41.15 28.62
CA MET A 1 60.03 39.99 27.70
C MET A 1 58.73 39.22 27.87
N ARG A 2 58.12 38.83 26.75
CA ARG A 2 56.68 38.61 26.53
C ARG A 2 56.10 37.44 27.34
N LYS A 3 55.23 37.73 28.31
CA LYS A 3 54.43 36.73 29.04
C LYS A 3 53.16 36.41 28.26
N SER A 4 53.12 35.17 27.80
CA SER A 4 51.99 34.46 27.19
C SER A 4 50.65 34.72 27.91
N ARG A 5 49.61 34.99 27.13
CA ARG A 5 48.19 34.78 27.50
C ARG A 5 47.42 34.34 26.27
N ILE A 6 47.65 33.09 25.86
CA ILE A 6 46.71 32.34 25.03
C ILE A 6 45.44 32.17 25.89
N LEU A 7 44.46 33.05 25.73
CA LEU A 7 43.14 32.89 26.34
C LEU A 7 42.32 31.97 25.44
N LEU A 8 42.35 30.70 25.81
CA LEU A 8 41.58 29.60 25.27
C LEU A 8 40.08 29.89 25.50
N ALA A 9 39.34 30.22 24.44
CA ALA A 9 37.88 30.31 24.50
C ALA A 9 37.28 28.90 24.48
N VAL A 10 36.97 28.37 25.66
CA VAL A 10 36.29 27.08 25.82
C VAL A 10 34.81 27.28 25.46
N LEU A 11 34.43 26.91 24.24
CA LEU A 11 33.04 26.85 23.79
C LEU A 11 32.35 25.65 24.48
N LEU A 12 31.46 25.96 25.42
CA LEU A 12 30.56 25.02 26.09
C LEU A 12 29.57 24.43 25.07
N MET A 13 29.76 23.16 24.70
CA MET A 13 28.77 22.39 23.92
C MET A 13 27.74 21.79 24.88
N SER A 14 26.50 22.26 24.81
CA SER A 14 25.37 21.71 25.56
C SER A 14 24.83 20.45 24.88
N THR A 15 25.13 19.29 25.45
CA THR A 15 24.57 18.00 25.02
C THR A 15 23.11 17.90 25.46
N HIS A 16 22.18 17.98 24.52
CA HIS A 16 20.78 17.68 24.76
C HIS A 16 20.58 16.16 24.63
N VAL A 17 20.18 15.49 25.70
CA VAL A 17 19.76 14.08 25.66
C VAL A 17 18.28 14.03 25.31
N ALA A 18 17.94 13.47 24.14
CA ALA A 18 16.57 13.10 23.82
C ALA A 18 16.25 11.76 24.47
N VAL A 19 15.31 11.74 25.42
CA VAL A 19 14.77 10.50 26.00
C VAL A 19 13.66 10.02 25.07
N ALA A 20 13.86 8.88 24.41
CA ALA A 20 12.81 8.20 23.67
C ALA A 20 11.95 7.39 24.66
N THR A 21 10.74 7.86 24.95
CA THR A 21 9.71 7.02 25.57
C THR A 21 9.25 6.00 24.53
N GLU A 22 9.70 4.76 24.67
CA GLU A 22 9.19 3.65 23.87
C GLU A 22 7.76 3.35 24.34
N ILE A 23 6.79 3.71 23.51
CA ILE A 23 5.39 3.35 23.70
C ILE A 23 5.29 1.88 23.27
N LEU A 24 5.23 0.96 24.25
CA LEU A 24 4.96 -0.45 23.96
C LEU A 24 3.61 -0.54 23.23
N PRO A 25 3.53 -1.19 22.05
CA PRO A 25 2.26 -1.45 21.40
C PRO A 25 1.39 -2.36 22.28
N PRO A 26 0.06 -2.17 22.28
CA PRO A 26 -0.85 -2.98 23.08
C PRO A 26 -0.77 -4.46 22.69
N PRO A 27 -1.03 -5.39 23.63
CA PRO A 27 -0.93 -6.82 23.39
C PRO A 27 -1.86 -7.23 22.24
N HIS A 28 -1.24 -7.80 21.20
CA HIS A 28 -1.94 -8.27 20.01
C HIS A 28 -2.96 -9.35 20.38
N LEU A 29 -4.25 -8.98 20.35
CA LEU A 29 -5.33 -9.95 20.19
C LEU A 29 -5.07 -10.76 18.91
N PRO A 30 -5.43 -12.05 18.85
CA PRO A 30 -5.22 -12.86 17.67
C PRO A 30 -5.96 -12.21 16.51
N ALA A 31 -5.19 -11.63 15.59
CA ALA A 31 -5.69 -11.11 14.34
C ALA A 31 -6.35 -12.27 13.61
N THR A 32 -7.68 -12.32 13.67
CA THR A 32 -8.44 -12.98 12.61
C THR A 32 -7.89 -12.43 11.30
N SER A 33 -7.51 -13.32 10.39
CA SER A 33 -6.71 -13.03 9.19
C SER A 33 -7.38 -12.06 8.22
N GLN A 34 -7.54 -10.80 8.62
CA GLN A 34 -7.62 -9.69 7.71
C GLN A 34 -6.17 -9.35 7.42
N THR A 35 -5.65 -10.02 6.40
CA THR A 35 -4.48 -9.54 5.66
C THR A 35 -4.79 -8.08 5.36
N ALA A 36 -4.18 -7.16 6.12
CA ALA A 36 -4.16 -5.75 5.77
C ALA A 36 -3.83 -5.71 4.28
N PRO A 37 -4.60 -5.01 3.43
CA PRO A 37 -4.32 -4.95 2.01
C PRO A 37 -2.86 -4.57 1.87
N LYS A 38 -2.00 -5.52 1.46
CA LYS A 38 -0.65 -5.18 1.07
C LYS A 38 -0.88 -4.14 -0.03
N ASP A 39 -0.22 -2.99 0.08
CA ASP A 39 -0.22 -1.93 -0.94
C ASP A 39 0.44 -2.46 -2.24
N LEU A 40 -0.16 -3.50 -2.82
CA LEU A 40 0.22 -4.04 -4.10
C LEU A 40 -0.26 -3.01 -5.13
N PRO A 41 0.59 -2.66 -6.10
CA PRO A 41 0.16 -1.76 -7.17
C PRO A 41 -1.05 -2.37 -7.88
N VAL A 42 -1.96 -1.54 -8.37
CA VAL A 42 -3.16 -2.01 -9.09
C VAL A 42 -2.81 -2.86 -10.32
N GLN A 43 -1.61 -2.70 -10.87
CA GLN A 43 -1.07 -3.48 -11.98
C GLN A 43 -0.51 -4.85 -11.57
N ALA A 44 -0.47 -5.18 -10.28
CA ALA A 44 -0.09 -6.51 -9.82
C ALA A 44 -1.25 -7.50 -10.05
N ASN A 45 -0.89 -8.74 -10.39
CA ASN A 45 -1.84 -9.84 -10.47
C ASN A 45 -2.50 -10.06 -9.10
N GLN A 46 -3.83 -9.99 -9.06
CA GLN A 46 -4.61 -10.24 -7.85
C GLN A 46 -4.94 -11.73 -7.75
N PRO A 47 -4.65 -12.41 -6.62
CA PRO A 47 -4.97 -13.82 -6.44
C PRO A 47 -6.50 -14.04 -6.50
N HIS A 48 -6.94 -15.15 -7.11
CA HIS A 48 -8.36 -15.54 -7.21
C HIS A 48 -9.29 -14.47 -7.82
N CYS A 49 -8.74 -13.62 -8.69
CA CYS A 49 -9.49 -12.56 -9.33
C CYS A 49 -9.08 -12.45 -10.80
N SER A 50 -10.07 -12.53 -11.69
CA SER A 50 -9.87 -12.40 -13.13
C SER A 50 -9.95 -10.94 -13.58
N ARG A 51 -10.66 -10.09 -12.82
CA ARG A 51 -10.79 -8.66 -13.09
C ARG A 51 -10.90 -7.87 -11.79
N TRP A 52 -10.11 -6.80 -11.64
CA TRP A 52 -10.08 -5.97 -10.43
C TRP A 52 -9.95 -4.49 -10.76
N THR A 53 -10.17 -3.65 -9.75
CA THR A 53 -10.02 -2.20 -9.87
C THR A 53 -9.71 -1.55 -8.52
N ASP A 54 -9.01 -0.42 -8.55
CA ASP A 54 -8.82 0.51 -7.43
C ASP A 54 -9.74 1.75 -7.54
N ASP A 55 -10.87 1.62 -8.27
CA ASP A 55 -11.79 2.68 -8.74
C ASP A 55 -11.21 3.63 -9.80
N CYS A 56 -9.91 3.58 -10.09
CA CYS A 56 -9.26 4.46 -11.06
C CYS A 56 -8.78 3.72 -12.30
N VAL A 57 -8.28 2.51 -12.11
CA VAL A 57 -7.74 1.63 -13.12
C VAL A 57 -8.53 0.32 -13.05
N SER A 58 -8.98 -0.17 -14.20
CA SER A 58 -9.54 -1.50 -14.33
C SER A 58 -8.51 -2.41 -14.97
N CYS A 59 -8.19 -3.52 -14.32
CA CYS A 59 -7.26 -4.52 -14.82
C CYS A 59 -7.97 -5.86 -15.04
N THR A 60 -7.53 -6.58 -16.07
CA THR A 60 -7.94 -7.95 -16.37
C THR A 60 -6.71 -8.85 -16.38
N ARG A 61 -6.83 -10.03 -15.78
CA ARG A 61 -5.79 -11.06 -15.76
C ARG A 61 -5.35 -11.40 -17.18
N GLY A 62 -4.03 -11.39 -17.41
CA GLY A 62 -3.43 -11.88 -18.65
C GLY A 62 -3.47 -13.41 -18.74
N ALA A 63 -3.10 -13.96 -19.90
CA ALA A 63 -2.89 -15.41 -20.04
C ALA A 63 -1.76 -15.90 -19.12
N ASP A 64 -1.64 -17.21 -18.92
CA ASP A 64 -0.73 -17.83 -17.94
C ASP A 64 0.69 -17.22 -17.89
N GLY A 65 0.95 -16.40 -16.87
CA GLY A 65 2.24 -15.75 -16.63
C GLY A 65 2.40 -14.38 -17.30
N GLU A 66 1.47 -13.96 -18.15
CA GLU A 66 1.44 -12.64 -18.76
C GLU A 66 1.07 -11.54 -17.75
N ALA A 67 1.55 -10.32 -18.02
CA ALA A 67 1.14 -9.14 -17.27
C ALA A 67 -0.37 -8.85 -17.49
N PRO A 68 -1.08 -8.33 -16.48
CA PRO A 68 -2.48 -7.96 -16.64
C PRO A 68 -2.65 -6.77 -17.58
N ALA A 69 -3.75 -6.79 -18.34
CA ALA A 69 -4.15 -5.67 -19.18
C ALA A 69 -4.93 -4.65 -18.35
N CYS A 70 -4.40 -3.44 -18.22
CA CYS A 70 -4.97 -2.38 -17.39
C CYS A 70 -5.37 -1.15 -18.21
N SER A 71 -6.42 -0.46 -17.79
CA SER A 71 -6.79 0.84 -18.34
C SER A 71 -5.80 1.93 -17.90
N ASN A 72 -5.82 3.07 -18.60
CA ASN A 72 -5.08 4.25 -18.16
C ASN A 72 -5.77 4.92 -16.97
N ILE A 73 -4.98 5.60 -16.13
CA ILE A 73 -5.47 6.41 -15.01
C ILE A 73 -5.77 7.85 -15.47
N GLY A 74 -6.88 8.41 -15.00
CA GLY A 74 -7.21 9.83 -15.19
C GLY A 74 -6.52 10.72 -14.17
N ALA A 75 -6.10 11.93 -14.57
CA ALA A 75 -5.34 12.86 -13.72
C ALA A 75 -6.05 13.28 -12.41
N ALA A 76 -7.38 13.26 -12.39
CA ALA A 76 -8.18 13.61 -11.21
C ALA A 76 -8.50 12.40 -10.32
N CYS A 77 -8.14 11.18 -10.73
CA CYS A 77 -8.56 9.99 -10.00
C CYS A 77 -7.68 9.74 -8.78
N GLN A 78 -8.31 9.44 -7.64
CA GLN A 78 -7.65 9.07 -6.40
C GLN A 78 -7.85 7.57 -6.15
N PRO A 79 -6.79 6.74 -6.26
CA PRO A 79 -6.89 5.31 -6.05
C PRO A 79 -7.45 4.94 -4.68
N LYS A 80 -8.26 3.89 -4.63
CA LYS A 80 -8.79 3.28 -3.41
C LYS A 80 -8.25 1.87 -3.23
N ALA A 81 -8.70 1.20 -2.16
CA ALA A 81 -8.40 -0.20 -1.97
C ALA A 81 -8.88 -1.04 -3.17
N ILE A 82 -8.00 -1.93 -3.64
CA ILE A 82 -8.30 -2.81 -4.77
C ILE A 82 -9.46 -3.73 -4.42
N ARG A 83 -10.43 -3.83 -5.33
CA ARG A 83 -11.59 -4.72 -5.22
C ARG A 83 -11.71 -5.60 -6.45
N CYS A 84 -12.13 -6.85 -6.22
CA CYS A 84 -12.39 -7.79 -7.30
C CYS A 84 -13.76 -7.50 -7.93
N LEU A 85 -13.83 -7.56 -9.26
CA LEU A 85 -15.02 -7.36 -10.08
C LEU A 85 -15.57 -8.67 -10.65
N GLY A 86 -14.78 -9.75 -10.64
CA GLY A 86 -15.16 -11.07 -11.12
C GLY A 86 -14.17 -12.13 -10.68
N GLY A 87 -14.69 -13.23 -10.14
CA GLY A 87 -13.91 -14.40 -9.74
C GLY A 87 -13.61 -15.33 -10.93
N ASP A 88 -12.66 -16.23 -10.73
CA ASP A 88 -12.45 -17.41 -11.56
C ASP A 88 -13.59 -18.43 -11.32
N VAL A 89 -14.68 -18.26 -12.08
CA VAL A 89 -15.71 -19.28 -12.44
C VAL A 89 -16.43 -20.04 -11.31
N SER A 90 -16.15 -19.81 -10.02
CA SER A 90 -16.84 -20.54 -8.94
C SER A 90 -18.05 -19.82 -8.36
N ASP A 91 -18.48 -18.70 -8.94
CA ASP A 91 -19.68 -17.99 -8.52
C ASP A 91 -20.87 -18.46 -9.40
N PRO A 92 -21.82 -19.28 -8.89
CA PRO A 92 -22.97 -19.71 -9.65
C PRO A 92 -23.98 -18.56 -9.73
N SER A 93 -23.71 -17.57 -10.56
CA SER A 93 -24.68 -16.52 -10.85
C SER A 93 -25.76 -17.09 -11.79
N PRO A 94 -27.06 -16.96 -11.45
CA PRO A 94 -28.15 -17.48 -12.27
C PRO A 94 -28.21 -16.70 -13.58
N ALA A 95 -28.15 -17.43 -14.69
CA ALA A 95 -28.33 -16.91 -16.03
C ALA A 95 -29.60 -16.04 -16.11
N ASN A 96 -29.43 -14.74 -16.30
CA ASN A 96 -30.53 -13.85 -16.65
C ASN A 96 -30.69 -13.89 -18.18
N PRO A 97 -31.82 -14.36 -18.73
CA PRO A 97 -32.01 -14.40 -20.17
C PRO A 97 -32.21 -12.98 -20.70
N SER A 98 -31.36 -12.59 -21.66
CA SER A 98 -31.55 -11.38 -22.45
C SER A 98 -32.90 -11.42 -23.17
N PRO A 99 -33.66 -10.31 -23.25
CA PRO A 99 -34.85 -10.27 -24.10
C PRO A 99 -34.43 -10.27 -25.56
N ALA A 100 -35.08 -11.13 -26.35
CA ALA A 100 -34.99 -11.12 -27.80
C ALA A 100 -35.58 -9.81 -28.34
N GLN A 101 -34.85 -9.17 -29.27
CA GLN A 101 -35.44 -8.23 -30.22
C GLN A 101 -35.82 -8.98 -31.49
#